data_AF-A0A3B0WMZ5-F1
#
_entry.id   AF-A0A3B0WMZ5-F1
#
_cell.length_a   1.000
_cell.length_b   1.000
_cell.length_c   1.000
_cell.angle_alpha   90.00
_cell.angle_beta   90.00
_cell.angle_gamma   90.00
#
_symmetry.space_group_name_H-M   'P 1'
#
loop_
_entity.id
_entity.type
_entity.pdbx_description
1 polymer ?
#
loop_
_entity_poly.entity_id
_entity_poly.type
_entity_poly.pdbx_seq_one_letter_code
_entity_poly.pdbx_strand_id
1 'polypeptide(L)'
;MITGRNIFNTVIIVFVLALMFLPLTTASLWIREALNSGHTVFFFFLSFYAYRSLRNQTNISKPHLIIMIVIFVGVLLGVLIEVVQVSLQREASVVDLYRDVMGIFAGLCLVASNVAKKAGAPVYRFFFLAVTVVLLLIALAPLMQLSRHYIQRNSAFPVVVDLGASWAGSFIEYNQAELLYGDEQNKKDTLYQVRFGPGLFPGISIREPVADWSSYRQLNLSVTSNMEEAVVLVLRVHDKQHNQDYSDRFNQALVVHPGINDYTLTLDSIREGPVARKLDLSEIAGIVLFLSRQSVTAQLFIGDLYLE
;
A
#
# COMPACT_ATOMS: atom_id res chain seq x y z
N MET A 1 -16.15 -22.12 -36.92
CA MET A 1 -16.92 -21.03 -36.29
C MET A 1 -16.49 -20.91 -34.83
N ILE A 2 -15.54 -20.01 -34.53
CA ILE A 2 -15.21 -19.65 -33.16
C ILE A 2 -16.33 -18.70 -32.73
N THR A 3 -17.30 -19.22 -31.99
CA THR A 3 -18.46 -18.48 -31.49
C THR A 3 -17.99 -17.26 -30.67
N GLY A 4 -18.64 -16.10 -30.82
CA GLY A 4 -18.22 -14.83 -30.19
C GLY A 4 -18.03 -14.88 -28.66
N ARG A 5 -18.59 -15.90 -27.99
CA ARG A 5 -18.38 -16.22 -26.58
C ARG A 5 -16.96 -16.69 -26.26
N ASN A 6 -16.28 -17.37 -27.19
CA ASN A 6 -14.89 -17.79 -27.02
C ASN A 6 -13.94 -16.60 -27.15
N ILE A 7 -14.20 -15.68 -28.07
CA ILE A 7 -13.40 -14.46 -28.24
C ILE A 7 -13.47 -13.60 -26.98
N PHE A 8 -14.67 -13.38 -26.43
CA PHE A 8 -14.86 -12.62 -25.19
C PHE A 8 -14.11 -13.23 -24.00
N ASN A 9 -14.19 -14.56 -23.82
CA ASN A 9 -13.46 -15.26 -22.76
C ASN A 9 -11.93 -15.17 -22.96
N THR A 10 -11.44 -15.31 -24.19
CA THR A 10 -10.02 -15.15 -24.50
C THR A 10 -9.54 -13.73 -24.22
N VAL A 11 -10.32 -12.70 -24.57
CA VAL A 11 -9.99 -11.30 -24.28
C VAL A 11 -9.93 -11.06 -22.77
N ILE A 12 -10.87 -11.59 -21.98
CA ILE A 12 -10.83 -11.47 -20.51
C ILE A 12 -9.60 -12.18 -19.94
N ILE A 13 -9.30 -13.40 -20.39
CA ILE A 13 -8.13 -14.14 -19.90
C ILE A 13 -6.84 -13.39 -20.24
N VAL A 14 -6.71 -12.92 -21.48
CA VAL A 14 -5.55 -12.13 -21.92
C VAL A 14 -5.45 -10.83 -21.14
N PHE A 15 -6.58 -10.16 -20.86
CA PHE A 15 -6.60 -8.94 -20.06
C PHE A 15 -6.19 -9.20 -18.61
N VAL A 16 -6.71 -10.25 -17.98
CA VAL A 16 -6.33 -10.60 -16.60
C VAL A 16 -4.87 -11.01 -16.52
N LEU A 17 -4.37 -11.82 -17.46
CA LEU A 17 -2.95 -12.15 -17.53
C LEU A 17 -2.12 -10.89 -17.77
N ALA A 18 -2.55 -10.00 -18.67
CA ALA A 18 -1.87 -8.73 -18.88
C ALA A 18 -1.84 -7.87 -17.60
N LEU A 19 -2.91 -7.84 -16.80
CA LEU A 19 -2.90 -7.13 -15.50
C LEU A 19 -1.91 -7.75 -14.49
N MET A 20 -1.67 -9.06 -14.56
CA MET A 20 -0.71 -9.75 -13.68
C MET A 20 0.75 -9.56 -14.11
N PHE A 21 1.00 -9.36 -15.41
CA PHE A 21 2.36 -9.28 -15.97
C PHE A 21 2.79 -7.88 -16.43
N LEU A 22 1.87 -7.01 -16.82
CA LEU A 22 2.23 -5.67 -17.27
C LEU A 22 2.82 -4.89 -16.10
N PRO A 23 3.96 -4.22 -16.29
CA PRO A 23 4.45 -3.20 -15.37
C PRO A 23 3.54 -1.97 -15.53
N LEU A 24 2.29 -2.10 -15.10
CA LEU A 24 1.45 -0.93 -14.92
C LEU A 24 2.19 -0.06 -13.92
N THR A 25 2.38 1.20 -14.28
CA THR A 25 2.93 2.20 -13.37
C THR A 25 2.14 2.09 -12.07
N THR A 26 2.79 1.64 -11.00
CA THR A 26 2.24 1.64 -9.64
C THR A 26 2.21 3.08 -9.16
N ALA A 27 1.42 3.90 -9.86
CA ALA A 27 1.34 5.34 -9.69
C ALA A 27 0.77 5.71 -8.32
N SER A 28 0.06 4.76 -7.69
CA SER A 28 -0.32 4.85 -6.29
C SER A 28 -0.26 3.50 -5.57
N LEU A 29 -0.11 3.55 -4.24
CA LEU A 29 -0.20 2.42 -3.32
C LEU A 29 -1.53 1.69 -3.48
N TRP A 30 -2.63 2.42 -3.69
CA TRP A 30 -3.95 1.82 -3.90
C TRP A 30 -4.02 0.97 -5.17
N ILE A 31 -3.52 1.49 -6.31
CA ILE A 31 -3.53 0.73 -7.57
C ILE A 31 -2.68 -0.53 -7.43
N ARG A 32 -1.50 -0.42 -6.81
CA ARG A 32 -0.64 -1.56 -6.52
C ARG A 32 -1.38 -2.62 -5.70
N GLU A 33 -2.01 -2.23 -4.60
CA GLU A 33 -2.74 -3.14 -3.72
C GLU A 33 -3.99 -3.74 -4.39
N ALA A 34 -4.67 -2.98 -5.25
CA ALA A 34 -5.81 -3.46 -6.03
C ALA A 34 -5.38 -4.52 -7.05
N LEU A 35 -4.26 -4.31 -7.74
CA LEU A 35 -3.67 -5.31 -8.65
C LEU A 35 -3.24 -6.57 -7.91
N ASN A 36 -2.56 -6.42 -6.77
CA ASN A 36 -2.19 -7.56 -5.92
C ASN A 36 -3.44 -8.31 -5.43
N SER A 37 -4.53 -7.62 -5.11
CA SER A 37 -5.81 -8.24 -4.73
C SER A 37 -6.49 -8.96 -5.91
N GLY A 38 -6.18 -8.56 -7.14
CA GLY A 38 -6.64 -9.20 -8.37
C GLY A 38 -6.22 -10.67 -8.47
N HIS A 39 -5.07 -11.05 -7.89
CA HIS A 39 -4.60 -12.43 -7.79
C HIS A 39 -5.64 -13.35 -7.16
N THR A 40 -6.17 -12.97 -5.98
CA THR A 40 -7.23 -13.71 -5.28
C THR A 40 -8.44 -13.94 -6.18
N VAL A 41 -8.89 -12.89 -6.87
CA VAL A 41 -10.08 -12.94 -7.73
C VAL A 41 -9.82 -13.85 -8.93
N PHE A 42 -8.65 -13.75 -9.55
CA PHE A 42 -8.25 -14.61 -10.66
C PHE A 42 -8.22 -16.08 -10.25
N PHE A 43 -7.52 -16.42 -9.17
CA PHE A 43 -7.38 -17.79 -8.70
C PHE A 43 -8.70 -18.39 -8.18
N PHE A 44 -9.60 -17.57 -7.65
CA PHE A 44 -10.97 -17.95 -7.31
C PHE A 44 -11.76 -18.44 -8.52
N PHE A 45 -11.78 -17.66 -9.61
CA PHE A 45 -12.48 -18.08 -10.81
C PHE A 45 -11.76 -19.22 -11.52
N LEU A 46 -10.42 -19.19 -11.57
CA LEU A 46 -9.61 -20.23 -12.17
C LEU A 46 -9.89 -21.58 -11.53
N SER A 47 -9.82 -21.69 -10.20
CA SER A 47 -10.05 -22.97 -9.51
C SER A 47 -11.49 -23.47 -9.68
N PHE A 48 -12.47 -22.57 -9.60
CA PHE A 48 -13.88 -22.89 -9.81
C PHE A 48 -14.17 -23.43 -11.22
N TYR A 49 -13.67 -22.76 -12.26
CA TYR A 49 -13.87 -23.18 -13.65
C TYR A 49 -13.02 -24.40 -14.00
N ALA A 50 -11.77 -24.49 -13.52
CA ALA A 50 -10.90 -25.63 -13.74
C ALA A 50 -11.54 -26.91 -13.18
N TYR A 51 -12.03 -26.89 -11.95
CA TYR A 51 -12.73 -28.04 -11.37
C TYR A 51 -13.92 -28.48 -12.24
N ARG A 52 -14.78 -27.53 -12.64
CA ARG A 52 -15.97 -27.83 -13.46
C ARG A 52 -15.59 -28.38 -14.83
N SER A 53 -14.56 -27.82 -15.45
CA SER A 53 -14.06 -28.26 -16.74
C SER A 53 -13.51 -29.68 -16.66
N LEU A 54 -12.61 -29.95 -15.71
CA LEU A 54 -12.05 -31.28 -15.50
C LEU A 54 -13.16 -32.31 -15.18
N ARG A 55 -14.13 -31.96 -14.33
CA ARG A 55 -15.22 -32.87 -13.97
C ARG A 55 -16.12 -33.22 -15.15
N ASN A 56 -16.30 -32.31 -16.11
CA ASN A 56 -17.18 -32.52 -17.27
C ASN A 56 -16.44 -33.16 -18.46
N GLN A 57 -15.14 -32.92 -18.61
CA GLN A 57 -14.37 -33.35 -19.78
C GLN A 57 -13.56 -34.63 -19.54
N THR A 58 -13.32 -35.02 -18.28
CA THR A 58 -12.50 -36.19 -17.95
C THR A 58 -13.35 -37.30 -17.32
N ASN A 59 -12.93 -38.55 -17.51
CA ASN A 59 -13.51 -39.72 -16.84
C ASN A 59 -12.99 -39.91 -15.40
N ILE A 60 -12.45 -38.86 -14.77
CA ILE A 60 -11.96 -38.94 -13.39
C ILE A 60 -13.15 -39.11 -12.45
N SER A 61 -13.36 -40.36 -12.03
CA SER A 61 -14.49 -40.75 -11.17
C SER A 61 -14.40 -40.12 -9.79
N LYS A 62 -13.18 -39.99 -9.25
CA LYS A 62 -12.88 -39.54 -7.88
C LYS A 62 -12.77 -38.00 -7.79
N PRO A 63 -13.72 -37.30 -7.13
CA PRO A 63 -13.71 -35.84 -7.05
C PRO A 63 -12.51 -35.27 -6.26
N HIS A 64 -12.01 -36.00 -5.25
CA HIS A 64 -10.82 -35.57 -4.50
C HIS A 64 -9.56 -35.48 -5.36
N LEU A 65 -9.42 -36.34 -6.38
CA LEU A 65 -8.28 -36.28 -7.30
C LEU A 65 -8.32 -35.00 -8.14
N ILE A 66 -9.51 -34.59 -8.60
CA ILE A 66 -9.69 -33.33 -9.33
C ILE A 66 -9.33 -32.14 -8.42
N ILE A 67 -9.76 -32.16 -7.16
CA ILE A 67 -9.40 -31.13 -6.17
C ILE A 67 -7.88 -31.05 -6.00
N MET A 68 -7.21 -32.19 -5.80
CA MET A 68 -5.75 -32.24 -5.67
C MET A 68 -5.03 -31.68 -6.90
N ILE A 69 -5.51 -32.03 -8.10
CA ILE A 69 -4.96 -31.50 -9.36
C ILE A 69 -5.14 -29.99 -9.44
N VAL A 70 -6.35 -29.48 -9.14
CA VAL A 70 -6.64 -28.03 -9.19
C VAL A 70 -5.78 -27.26 -8.19
N ILE A 71 -5.61 -27.78 -6.96
CA ILE A 71 -4.74 -27.17 -5.95
C ILE A 71 -3.29 -27.20 -6.42
N PHE A 72 -2.78 -28.36 -6.84
CA PHE A 72 -1.39 -28.51 -7.25
C PHE A 72 -1.04 -27.62 -8.45
N VAL A 73 -1.85 -27.66 -9.51
CA VAL A 73 -1.63 -26.85 -10.71
C VAL A 73 -1.83 -25.36 -10.41
N GLY A 74 -2.83 -25.01 -9.58
CA GLY A 74 -3.06 -23.62 -9.18
C GLY A 74 -1.88 -23.04 -8.41
N VAL A 75 -1.38 -23.74 -7.39
CA VAL A 75 -0.21 -23.31 -6.60
C VAL A 75 1.05 -23.25 -7.47
N LEU A 76 1.26 -24.25 -8.33
CA LEU A 76 2.39 -24.25 -9.26
C LEU A 76 2.33 -23.04 -10.20
N LEU A 77 1.14 -22.68 -10.69
CA LEU A 77 0.94 -21.50 -11.53
C LEU A 77 1.23 -20.21 -10.76
N GLY A 78 0.76 -20.08 -9.51
CA GLY A 78 1.06 -18.93 -8.65
C GLY A 78 2.56 -18.74 -8.44
N VAL A 79 3.28 -19.81 -8.07
CA VAL A 79 4.74 -19.79 -7.94
C VAL A 79 5.42 -19.40 -9.25
N LEU A 80 4.94 -19.90 -10.40
CA LEU A 80 5.51 -19.55 -11.70
C LEU A 80 5.29 -18.07 -12.04
N ILE A 81 4.13 -17.51 -11.68
CA ILE A 81 3.84 -16.07 -11.87
C ILE A 81 4.83 -15.23 -11.06
N GLU A 82 5.06 -15.56 -9.79
CA GLU A 82 6.05 -14.87 -8.94
C GLU A 82 7.46 -14.91 -9.55
N VAL A 83 7.91 -16.09 -10.03
CA VAL A 83 9.24 -16.25 -10.65
C VAL A 83 9.37 -15.40 -11.92
N VAL A 84 8.32 -15.34 -12.74
CA VAL A 84 8.29 -14.48 -13.93
C VAL A 84 8.30 -13.00 -13.54
N GLN A 85 7.58 -12.62 -12.49
CA GLN A 85 7.56 -11.24 -11.99
C GLN A 85 8.94 -10.77 -11.49
N VAL A 86 9.73 -11.63 -10.81
CA VAL A 86 11.14 -11.33 -10.47
C VAL A 86 11.94 -10.97 -11.72
N SER A 87 11.77 -11.75 -12.79
CA SER A 87 12.49 -11.54 -14.06
C SER A 87 12.08 -10.24 -14.75
N LEU A 88 10.89 -9.72 -14.44
CA LEU A 88 10.36 -8.44 -14.91
C LEU A 88 10.68 -7.28 -13.95
N GLN A 89 11.64 -7.45 -13.03
CA GLN A 89 12.02 -6.45 -12.02
C GLN A 89 10.87 -6.01 -11.10
N ARG A 90 9.85 -6.86 -10.91
CA ARG A 90 8.83 -6.66 -9.88
C ARG A 90 9.28 -7.30 -8.56
N GLU A 91 8.83 -6.72 -7.46
CA GLU A 91 9.01 -7.31 -6.13
C GLU A 91 8.14 -8.57 -6.02
N ALA A 92 8.77 -9.75 -6.06
CA ALA A 92 8.09 -10.98 -5.70
C ALA A 92 7.69 -10.93 -4.22
N SER A 93 6.48 -11.41 -3.95
CA SER A 93 5.85 -11.25 -2.64
C SER A 93 5.28 -12.57 -2.18
N VAL A 94 5.76 -13.05 -1.03
CA VAL A 94 5.16 -14.21 -0.34
C VAL A 94 3.67 -13.98 -0.06
N VAL A 95 3.26 -12.71 0.07
CA VAL A 95 1.87 -12.32 0.27
C VAL A 95 1.02 -12.62 -0.97
N ASP A 96 1.58 -12.52 -2.17
CA ASP A 96 0.84 -12.79 -3.41
C ASP A 96 0.60 -14.31 -3.58
N LEU A 97 1.57 -15.16 -3.22
CA LEU A 97 1.35 -16.60 -3.12
C LEU A 97 0.25 -16.97 -2.11
N TYR A 98 0.20 -16.28 -0.96
CA TYR A 98 -0.87 -16.47 0.01
C TYR A 98 -2.24 -16.09 -0.57
N ARG A 99 -2.33 -14.99 -1.33
CA ARG A 99 -3.55 -14.54 -2.02
C ARG A 99 -4.03 -15.54 -3.07
N ASP A 100 -3.10 -16.10 -3.85
CA ASP A 100 -3.39 -17.16 -4.82
C ASP A 100 -4.04 -18.36 -4.15
N VAL A 101 -3.45 -18.83 -3.04
CA VAL A 101 -3.97 -19.95 -2.25
C VAL A 101 -5.37 -19.65 -1.71
N MET A 102 -5.59 -18.46 -1.14
CA MET A 102 -6.91 -18.06 -0.65
C MET A 102 -7.97 -18.04 -1.76
N GLY A 103 -7.61 -17.53 -2.94
CA GLY A 103 -8.45 -17.59 -4.14
C GLY A 103 -8.80 -19.03 -4.52
N ILE A 104 -7.80 -19.91 -4.62
CA ILE A 104 -7.98 -21.33 -4.98
C ILE A 104 -8.99 -22.00 -4.04
N PHE A 105 -8.78 -21.89 -2.71
CA PHE A 105 -9.66 -22.50 -1.72
C PHE A 105 -11.07 -21.90 -1.74
N ALA A 106 -11.20 -20.59 -1.87
CA ALA A 106 -12.51 -19.94 -1.98
C ALA A 106 -13.31 -20.46 -3.20
N GLY A 107 -12.66 -20.62 -4.35
CA GLY A 107 -13.32 -21.16 -5.56
C GLY A 107 -13.74 -22.62 -5.40
N LEU A 108 -12.90 -23.44 -4.73
CA LEU A 108 -13.22 -24.84 -4.41
C LEU A 108 -14.34 -24.97 -3.35
N CYS A 109 -14.40 -24.09 -2.36
CA CYS A 109 -15.53 -24.01 -1.43
C CYS A 109 -16.83 -23.65 -2.16
N LEU A 110 -16.78 -22.75 -3.15
CA LEU A 110 -17.95 -22.45 -3.98
C LEU A 110 -18.38 -23.67 -4.80
N VAL A 111 -17.45 -24.48 -5.29
CA VAL A 111 -17.76 -25.78 -5.91
C VAL A 111 -18.45 -26.71 -4.91
N ALA A 112 -17.89 -26.86 -3.71
CA ALA A 112 -18.43 -27.73 -2.67
C ALA A 112 -19.86 -27.31 -2.27
N SER A 113 -20.14 -26.01 -2.19
CA SER A 113 -21.50 -25.50 -1.91
C SER A 113 -22.53 -25.86 -3.01
N ASN A 114 -22.08 -25.96 -4.27
CA ASN A 114 -22.93 -26.39 -5.39
C ASN A 114 -23.18 -27.89 -5.36
N VAL A 115 -22.20 -28.69 -4.95
CA VAL A 115 -22.37 -30.14 -4.74
C VAL A 115 -23.35 -30.39 -3.59
N ALA A 116 -23.19 -29.69 -2.47
CA ALA A 116 -24.11 -29.77 -1.32
C ALA A 116 -25.55 -29.37 -1.70
N LYS A 117 -25.72 -28.36 -2.57
CA LYS A 117 -27.04 -27.99 -3.12
C LYS A 117 -27.70 -29.15 -3.85
N LYS A 118 -26.96 -29.82 -4.74
CA LYS A 118 -27.47 -30.96 -5.54
C LYS A 118 -27.79 -32.16 -4.67
N ALA A 119 -27.05 -32.36 -3.57
CA ALA A 119 -27.28 -33.42 -2.61
C ALA A 119 -28.41 -33.13 -1.61
N GLY A 120 -29.11 -31.98 -1.71
CA GLY A 120 -30.17 -31.62 -0.76
C GLY A 120 -29.65 -31.34 0.65
N ALA A 121 -28.40 -30.91 0.80
CA ALA A 121 -27.71 -30.74 2.07
C ALA A 121 -27.50 -29.23 2.40
N PRO A 122 -28.55 -28.51 2.85
CA PRO A 122 -28.51 -27.05 2.99
C PRO A 122 -27.48 -26.56 4.00
N VAL A 123 -27.29 -27.26 5.13
CA VAL A 123 -26.32 -26.88 6.18
C VAL A 123 -24.91 -26.81 5.61
N TYR A 124 -24.47 -27.85 4.90
CA TYR A 124 -23.15 -27.87 4.27
C TYR A 124 -23.01 -26.83 3.15
N ARG A 125 -24.09 -26.55 2.41
CA ARG A 125 -24.10 -25.46 1.42
C ARG A 125 -23.85 -24.12 2.09
N PHE A 126 -24.54 -23.81 3.19
CA PHE A 126 -24.34 -22.56 3.93
C PHE A 126 -22.95 -22.48 4.52
N PHE A 127 -22.45 -23.57 5.11
CA PHE A 127 -21.09 -23.65 5.62
C PHE A 127 -20.05 -23.29 4.55
N PHE A 128 -20.08 -23.94 3.38
CA PHE A 128 -19.11 -23.67 2.32
C PHE A 128 -19.25 -22.27 1.71
N LEU A 129 -20.47 -21.71 1.63
CA LEU A 129 -20.67 -20.33 1.22
C LEU A 129 -20.07 -19.35 2.25
N ALA A 130 -20.31 -19.58 3.54
CA ALA A 130 -19.73 -18.77 4.60
C ALA A 130 -18.20 -18.81 4.56
N VAL A 131 -17.60 -20.00 4.41
CA VAL A 131 -16.14 -20.15 4.25
C VAL A 131 -15.64 -19.40 3.01
N THR A 132 -16.35 -19.51 1.88
CA THR A 132 -15.99 -18.76 0.65
C THR A 132 -15.96 -17.26 0.92
N VAL A 133 -16.99 -16.72 1.56
CA VAL A 133 -17.09 -15.28 1.88
C VAL A 133 -15.97 -14.88 2.84
N VAL A 134 -15.73 -15.65 3.90
CA VAL A 134 -14.66 -15.36 4.88
C VAL A 134 -13.29 -15.34 4.22
N LEU A 135 -12.96 -16.32 3.37
CA LEU A 135 -11.69 -16.35 2.66
C LEU A 135 -11.51 -15.12 1.74
N LEU A 136 -12.56 -14.73 1.02
CA LEU A 136 -12.52 -13.52 0.19
C LEU A 136 -12.39 -12.24 1.02
N LEU A 137 -13.08 -12.14 2.16
CA LEU A 137 -12.98 -10.99 3.06
C LEU A 137 -11.57 -10.86 3.66
N ILE A 138 -10.95 -11.98 4.08
CA ILE A 138 -9.58 -11.98 4.59
C ILE A 138 -8.61 -11.56 3.48
N ALA A 139 -8.75 -12.13 2.28
CA ALA A 139 -7.85 -11.84 1.17
C ALA A 139 -7.98 -10.40 0.63
N LEU A 140 -9.17 -9.79 0.73
CA LEU A 140 -9.42 -8.40 0.33
C LEU A 140 -9.27 -7.39 1.48
N ALA A 141 -9.02 -7.85 2.71
CA ALA A 141 -8.89 -6.99 3.88
C ALA A 141 -7.80 -5.91 3.73
N PRO A 142 -6.60 -6.19 3.18
CA PRO A 142 -5.57 -5.15 3.00
C PRO A 142 -6.03 -4.02 2.09
N LEU A 143 -6.68 -4.34 0.96
CA LEU A 143 -7.24 -3.32 0.06
C LEU A 143 -8.35 -2.51 0.73
N MET A 144 -9.24 -3.16 1.49
CA MET A 144 -10.30 -2.48 2.24
C MET A 144 -9.72 -1.55 3.32
N GLN A 145 -8.67 -2.00 4.02
CA GLN A 145 -7.98 -1.22 5.03
C GLN A 145 -7.29 -0.01 4.41
N LEU A 146 -6.50 -0.21 3.34
CA LEU A 146 -5.84 0.87 2.64
C LEU A 146 -6.86 1.89 2.10
N SER A 147 -7.97 1.42 1.52
CA SER A 147 -9.06 2.30 1.06
C SER A 147 -9.62 3.16 2.19
N ARG A 148 -9.82 2.59 3.38
CA ARG A 148 -10.23 3.35 4.58
C ARG A 148 -9.18 4.38 4.97
N HIS A 149 -7.90 4.04 4.93
CA HIS A 149 -6.82 4.97 5.26
C HIS A 149 -6.75 6.14 4.27
N TYR A 150 -6.97 5.92 2.97
CA TYR A 150 -7.10 7.01 1.99
C TYR A 150 -8.29 7.93 2.33
N ILE A 151 -9.44 7.36 2.69
CA ILE A 151 -10.62 8.14 3.09
C ILE A 151 -10.29 8.98 4.33
N GLN A 152 -9.72 8.37 5.37
CA GLN A 152 -9.38 9.05 6.62
C GLN A 152 -8.34 10.15 6.42
N ARG A 153 -7.28 9.90 5.64
CA ARG A 153 -6.28 10.89 5.24
C ARG A 153 -6.93 12.08 4.54
N ASN A 154 -7.78 11.83 3.54
CA ASN A 154 -8.46 12.88 2.80
C ASN A 154 -9.45 13.67 3.68
N SER A 155 -10.09 13.02 4.66
CA SER A 155 -10.98 13.69 5.62
C SER A 155 -10.24 14.49 6.69
N ALA A 156 -8.97 14.16 6.98
CA ALA A 156 -8.13 14.88 7.94
C ALA A 156 -7.47 16.13 7.34
N PHE A 157 -7.42 16.24 6.00
CA PHE A 157 -6.88 17.40 5.31
C PHE A 157 -7.60 18.69 5.73
N PRO A 158 -6.89 19.79 6.10
CA PRO A 158 -5.53 20.15 5.69
C PRO A 158 -4.37 19.61 6.55
N VAL A 159 -4.62 18.72 7.51
CA VAL A 159 -3.55 17.98 8.19
C VAL A 159 -2.92 17.01 7.18
N VAL A 160 -1.67 17.27 6.83
CA VAL A 160 -0.90 16.49 5.85
C VAL A 160 -0.33 15.23 6.49
N VAL A 161 0.16 15.35 7.73
CA VAL A 161 0.71 14.24 8.52
C VAL A 161 0.28 14.40 9.97
N ASP A 162 -0.36 13.37 10.49
CA ASP A 162 -0.59 13.14 11.92
C ASP A 162 0.08 11.80 12.25
N LEU A 163 1.17 11.83 13.02
CA LEU A 163 1.97 10.64 13.31
C LEU A 163 1.24 9.64 14.23
N GLY A 164 0.21 10.06 14.97
CA GLY A 164 -0.61 9.18 15.81
C GLY A 164 -1.88 8.69 15.15
N ALA A 165 -2.22 9.22 13.98
CA ALA A 165 -3.39 8.76 13.25
C ALA A 165 -3.23 7.30 12.82
N SER A 166 -4.27 6.51 13.06
CA SER A 166 -4.33 5.09 12.62
C SER A 166 -4.10 4.88 11.12
N TRP A 167 -4.37 5.90 10.28
CA TRP A 167 -4.20 5.85 8.84
C TRP A 167 -2.78 6.18 8.37
N ALA A 168 -1.99 6.91 9.16
CA ALA A 168 -0.72 7.47 8.72
C ALA A 168 0.33 6.39 8.43
N GLY A 169 0.30 5.27 9.16
CA GLY A 169 1.22 4.14 8.97
C GLY A 169 1.19 3.53 7.57
N SER A 170 0.11 3.67 6.79
CA SER A 170 0.09 3.19 5.39
C SER A 170 0.88 4.08 4.43
N PHE A 171 1.15 5.31 4.82
CA PHE A 171 1.79 6.33 3.98
C PHE A 171 3.21 6.65 4.43
N ILE A 172 3.59 6.30 5.67
CA ILE A 172 4.91 6.57 6.23
C ILE A 172 5.88 5.42 5.96
N GLU A 173 7.04 5.74 5.43
CA GLU A 173 8.21 4.87 5.42
C GLU A 173 9.28 5.40 6.37
N TYR A 174 9.93 4.49 7.08
CA TYR A 174 11.00 4.80 8.00
C TYR A 174 12.34 4.40 7.38
N ASN A 175 13.30 5.33 7.38
CA ASN A 175 14.69 5.05 7.02
C ASN A 175 15.55 5.30 8.26
N GLN A 176 16.04 4.23 8.90
CA GLN A 176 16.83 4.35 10.14
C GLN A 176 16.14 5.24 11.19
N ALA A 177 14.81 5.18 11.24
CA ALA A 177 13.98 5.92 12.16
C ALA A 177 12.88 5.00 12.72
N GLU A 178 12.32 5.37 13.86
CA GLU A 178 11.24 4.63 14.49
C GLU A 178 10.34 5.58 15.27
N LEU A 179 9.03 5.41 15.12
CA LEU A 179 8.04 6.08 15.94
C LEU A 179 7.94 5.35 17.29
N LEU A 180 8.24 6.07 18.37
CA LEU A 180 8.03 5.59 19.73
C LEU A 180 6.64 6.05 20.16
N TYR A 181 5.75 5.11 20.44
CA TYR A 181 4.43 5.44 20.97
C TYR A 181 4.60 6.18 22.29
N GLY A 182 4.19 7.45 22.32
CA GLY A 182 4.26 8.29 23.50
C GLY A 182 3.46 7.68 24.65
N ASP A 183 3.94 7.89 25.88
CA ASP A 183 3.23 7.54 27.11
C ASP A 183 1.76 8.01 27.02
N GLU A 184 0.80 7.11 27.27
CA GLU A 184 -0.64 7.39 27.13
C GLU A 184 -1.11 8.60 27.94
N GLN A 185 -0.31 9.04 28.91
CA GLN A 185 -0.58 10.20 29.76
C GLN A 185 -0.42 11.56 29.06
N ASN A 186 0.27 11.65 27.91
CA ASN A 186 0.53 12.90 27.20
C ASN A 186 -0.19 13.05 25.84
N LYS A 187 -1.37 12.44 25.67
CA LYS A 187 -2.26 12.67 24.50
C LYS A 187 -2.77 14.12 24.35
N LYS A 188 -2.38 15.05 25.23
CA LYS A 188 -2.83 16.45 25.22
C LYS A 188 -2.07 17.33 24.24
N ASP A 189 -0.81 17.01 23.99
CA ASP A 189 0.03 17.70 23.02
C ASP A 189 0.21 16.73 21.84
N THR A 190 -0.15 17.15 20.63
CA THR A 190 -0.10 16.35 19.38
C THR A 190 1.35 16.10 18.92
N LEU A 191 2.24 15.76 19.84
CA LEU A 191 3.68 15.57 19.63
C LEU A 191 4.04 14.09 19.78
N TYR A 192 4.68 13.54 18.76
CA TYR A 192 5.05 12.13 18.70
C TYR A 192 6.55 11.94 18.73
N GLN A 193 7.03 11.06 19.61
CA GLN A 193 8.45 10.80 19.74
C GLN A 193 8.95 9.97 18.56
N VAL A 194 9.92 10.51 17.83
CA VAL A 194 10.61 9.83 16.74
C VAL A 194 12.08 9.67 17.10
N ARG A 195 12.55 8.43 17.06
CA ARG A 195 13.94 8.05 17.27
C ARG A 195 14.62 7.93 15.91
N PHE A 196 15.68 8.69 15.71
CA PHE A 196 16.53 8.65 14.52
C PHE A 196 17.83 7.93 14.86
N GLY A 197 18.11 6.82 14.21
CA GLY A 197 19.35 6.05 14.38
C GLY A 197 20.56 6.73 13.72
N PRO A 198 21.79 6.22 13.96
CA PRO A 198 22.98 6.71 13.30
C PRO A 198 22.94 6.41 11.79
N GLY A 199 23.36 7.36 10.97
CA GLY A 199 23.26 7.24 9.52
C GLY A 199 23.42 8.56 8.78
N LEU A 200 23.41 8.53 7.45
CA LEU A 200 23.56 9.73 6.62
C LEU A 200 22.29 10.58 6.60
N PHE A 201 21.13 9.94 6.48
CA PHE A 201 19.83 10.59 6.34
C PHE A 201 18.72 9.81 7.06
N PRO A 202 18.87 9.55 8.38
CA PRO A 202 17.81 8.90 9.14
C PRO A 202 16.57 9.79 9.11
N GLY A 203 15.41 9.22 8.79
CA GLY A 203 14.24 10.01 8.42
C GLY A 203 12.94 9.24 8.31
N ILE A 204 11.86 10.01 8.21
CA ILE A 204 10.52 9.54 7.86
C ILE A 204 10.12 10.14 6.50
N SER A 205 9.56 9.30 5.63
CA SER A 205 9.09 9.67 4.31
C SER A 205 7.58 9.46 4.26
N ILE A 206 6.84 10.50 3.94
CA ILE A 206 5.39 10.46 3.74
C ILE A 206 5.14 10.38 2.24
N ARG A 207 4.67 9.22 1.81
CA ARG A 207 4.30 8.93 0.43
C ARG A 207 2.84 9.25 0.21
N GLU A 208 2.55 9.86 -0.93
CA GLU A 208 1.18 10.19 -1.32
C GLU A 208 0.43 10.95 -0.20
N PRO A 209 0.90 12.15 0.19
CA PRO A 209 0.02 13.07 0.91
C PRO A 209 -1.19 13.42 0.03
N VAL A 210 -2.18 14.13 0.60
CA VAL A 210 -3.17 14.79 -0.25
C VAL A 210 -2.42 15.76 -1.18
N ALA A 211 -2.65 15.62 -2.48
CA ALA A 211 -1.75 16.16 -3.50
C ALA A 211 -1.91 17.67 -3.73
N ASP A 212 -3.14 18.18 -3.67
CA ASP A 212 -3.44 19.55 -4.06
C ASP A 212 -3.34 20.51 -2.86
N TRP A 213 -2.26 21.27 -2.84
CA TRP A 213 -1.98 22.33 -1.86
C TRP A 213 -2.23 23.72 -2.45
N SER A 214 -2.71 23.83 -3.70
CA SER A 214 -2.79 25.10 -4.43
C SER A 214 -3.66 26.17 -3.77
N SER A 215 -4.62 25.76 -2.93
CA SER A 215 -5.56 26.66 -2.23
C SER A 215 -5.05 27.18 -0.88
N TYR A 216 -3.87 26.76 -0.43
CA TYR A 216 -3.28 27.14 0.86
C TYR A 216 -2.13 28.13 0.68
N ARG A 217 -1.67 28.72 1.78
CA ARG A 217 -0.62 29.75 1.79
C ARG A 217 0.63 29.33 2.54
N GLN A 218 0.48 28.51 3.57
CA GLN A 218 1.59 28.09 4.40
C GLN A 218 1.49 26.64 4.85
N LEU A 219 2.66 26.07 5.15
CA LEU A 219 2.86 24.76 5.75
C LEU A 219 3.46 24.97 7.14
N ASN A 220 2.83 24.41 8.16
CA ASN A 220 3.22 24.55 9.56
C ASN A 220 3.69 23.22 10.14
N LEU A 221 4.72 23.28 10.97
CA LEU A 221 5.30 22.14 11.68
C LEU A 221 5.82 22.58 13.05
N SER A 222 5.49 21.82 14.09
CA SER A 222 6.09 21.96 15.42
C SER A 222 7.03 20.81 15.73
N VAL A 223 8.21 21.11 16.25
CA VAL A 223 9.22 20.11 16.65
C VAL A 223 9.79 20.47 18.02
N THR A 224 9.77 19.53 18.94
CA THR A 224 10.39 19.67 20.26
C THR A 224 11.64 18.79 20.35
N SER A 225 12.75 19.37 20.80
CA SER A 225 14.00 18.63 21.06
C SER A 225 14.32 18.62 22.55
N ASN A 226 14.61 17.43 23.09
CA ASN A 226 15.15 17.27 24.45
C ASN A 226 16.69 17.14 24.45
N MET A 227 17.33 17.35 23.31
CA MET A 227 18.78 17.25 23.19
C MET A 227 19.45 18.53 23.68
N GLU A 228 20.69 18.42 24.15
CA GLU A 228 21.45 19.57 24.67
C GLU A 228 21.95 20.49 23.54
N GLU A 229 22.17 19.93 22.35
CA GLU A 229 22.65 20.65 21.17
C GLU A 229 21.56 20.76 20.09
N ALA A 230 21.65 21.82 19.29
CA ALA A 230 20.75 22.00 18.15
C ALA A 230 21.04 20.98 17.05
N VAL A 231 19.99 20.50 16.39
CA VAL A 231 20.11 19.58 15.25
C VAL A 231 19.42 20.09 14.02
N VAL A 232 19.95 19.69 12.86
CA VAL A 232 19.41 20.10 11.56
C VAL A 232 18.46 19.03 11.05
N LEU A 233 17.17 19.33 11.13
CA LEU A 233 16.10 18.57 10.48
C LEU A 233 15.86 19.15 9.09
N VAL A 234 15.92 18.32 8.06
CA VAL A 234 15.65 18.75 6.68
C VAL A 234 14.22 18.37 6.32
N LEU A 235 13.44 19.37 5.90
CA LEU A 235 12.15 19.18 5.26
C LEU A 235 12.34 19.19 3.74
N ARG A 236 12.01 18.07 3.11
CA ARG A 236 11.98 17.94 1.65
C ARG A 236 10.54 17.80 1.17
N VAL A 237 10.17 18.52 0.12
CA VAL A 237 8.88 18.41 -0.57
C VAL A 237 9.11 18.22 -2.07
N HIS A 238 8.32 17.35 -2.70
CA HIS A 238 8.42 17.09 -4.14
C HIS A 238 7.05 16.74 -4.75
N ASP A 239 6.87 17.12 -6.01
CA ASP A 239 5.68 16.83 -6.81
C ASP A 239 5.85 15.56 -7.67
N LYS A 240 4.82 15.18 -8.43
CA LYS A 240 4.87 13.99 -9.30
C LYS A 240 5.86 14.10 -10.46
N GLN A 241 6.22 15.32 -10.90
CA GLN A 241 7.12 15.53 -12.03
C GLN A 241 8.60 15.34 -11.66
N HIS A 242 8.90 15.11 -10.38
CA HIS A 242 10.27 15.11 -9.90
C HIS A 242 11.17 14.05 -10.55
N ASN A 243 12.45 14.38 -10.78
CA ASN A 243 13.41 13.53 -11.49
C ASN A 243 14.46 12.85 -10.58
N GLN A 244 14.18 12.80 -9.29
CA GLN A 244 15.05 12.31 -8.22
C GLN A 244 16.31 13.15 -7.89
N ASP A 245 16.58 14.23 -8.63
CA ASP A 245 17.68 15.13 -8.35
C ASP A 245 17.41 15.97 -7.08
N TYR A 246 18.48 16.38 -6.40
CA TYR A 246 18.40 17.28 -5.25
C TYR A 246 17.87 18.66 -5.65
N SER A 247 18.38 19.21 -6.76
CA SER A 247 18.01 20.56 -7.24
C SER A 247 16.62 20.65 -7.85
N ASP A 248 15.94 19.51 -8.03
CA ASP A 248 14.59 19.43 -8.60
C ASP A 248 13.49 19.44 -7.51
N ARG A 249 13.87 19.67 -6.26
CA ARG A 249 12.99 19.55 -5.10
C ARG A 249 13.19 20.70 -4.14
N PHE A 250 12.15 21.01 -3.39
CA PHE A 250 12.29 21.89 -2.23
C PHE A 250 13.02 21.14 -1.11
N ASN A 251 14.07 21.75 -0.56
CA ASN A 251 14.79 21.25 0.61
C ASN A 251 15.08 22.43 1.53
N GLN A 252 14.54 22.39 2.75
CA GLN A 252 14.78 23.42 3.76
C GLN A 252 15.42 22.80 5.00
N ALA A 253 16.55 23.36 5.42
CA ALA A 253 17.15 23.06 6.71
C ALA A 253 16.42 23.81 7.82
N LEU A 254 15.92 23.07 8.80
CA LEU A 254 15.24 23.54 10.01
C LEU A 254 16.18 23.28 11.19
N VAL A 255 16.67 24.36 11.82
CA VAL A 255 17.57 24.27 12.97
C VAL A 255 16.73 24.11 14.23
N VAL A 256 16.65 22.88 14.73
CA VAL A 256 15.88 22.52 15.92
C VAL A 256 16.73 22.76 17.16
N HIS A 257 16.45 23.84 17.87
CA HIS A 257 17.06 24.15 19.17
C HIS A 257 16.45 23.29 20.28
N PRO A 258 17.13 23.14 21.43
CA PRO A 258 16.53 22.54 22.62
C PRO A 258 15.22 23.26 23.00
N GLY A 259 14.16 22.51 23.30
CA GLY A 259 12.81 23.03 23.55
C GLY A 259 11.89 22.98 22.31
N ILE A 260 10.84 23.81 22.33
CA ILE A 260 9.80 23.86 21.28
C ILE A 260 10.27 24.77 20.13
N ASN A 261 10.12 24.28 18.89
CA ASN A 261 10.43 25.02 17.68
C ASN A 261 9.23 24.95 16.72
N ASP A 262 8.69 26.11 16.35
CA ASP A 262 7.60 26.22 15.40
C ASP A 262 8.12 26.77 14.07
N TYR A 263 7.78 26.09 12.98
CA TYR A 263 8.18 26.44 11.63
C TYR A 263 6.96 26.72 10.76
N THR A 264 6.96 27.88 10.12
CA THR A 264 5.97 28.26 9.10
C THR A 264 6.70 28.53 7.79
N LEU A 265 6.39 27.76 6.76
CA LEU A 265 6.95 27.90 5.42
C LEU A 265 5.87 28.35 4.45
N THR A 266 6.12 29.41 3.67
CA THR A 266 5.16 29.85 2.66
C THR A 266 5.12 28.86 1.50
N LEU A 267 3.94 28.56 0.97
CA LEU A 267 3.84 27.70 -0.21
C LEU A 267 4.46 28.33 -1.45
N ASP A 268 4.58 29.66 -1.49
CA ASP A 268 5.37 30.36 -2.52
C ASP A 268 6.85 29.98 -2.45
N SER A 269 7.44 29.91 -1.25
CA SER A 269 8.83 29.46 -1.08
C SER A 269 9.02 27.99 -1.48
N ILE A 270 8.03 27.15 -1.19
CA ILE A 270 8.05 25.73 -1.61
C ILE A 270 7.94 25.62 -3.13
N ARG A 271 7.07 26.44 -3.74
CA ARG A 271 6.89 26.51 -5.20
C ARG A 271 8.17 26.89 -5.93
N GLU A 272 8.91 27.86 -5.40
CA GLU A 272 10.19 28.34 -5.96
C GLU A 272 11.41 27.50 -5.50
N GLY A 273 11.19 26.40 -4.78
CA GLY A 273 12.26 25.56 -4.23
C GLY A 273 13.19 24.92 -5.26
N PRO A 274 12.67 24.23 -6.30
CA PRO A 274 13.51 23.66 -7.35
C PRO A 274 14.24 24.74 -8.16
N VAL A 275 15.47 24.48 -8.57
CA VAL A 275 16.33 25.46 -9.25
C VAL A 275 15.88 25.76 -10.68
N ALA A 276 15.46 24.73 -11.41
CA ALA A 276 15.22 24.82 -12.85
C ALA A 276 13.74 24.99 -13.23
N ARG A 277 12.82 24.85 -12.28
CA ARG A 277 11.37 24.89 -12.51
C ARG A 277 10.63 25.26 -11.24
N LYS A 278 9.33 25.51 -11.37
CA LYS A 278 8.44 25.62 -10.22
C LYS A 278 7.94 24.23 -9.82
N LEU A 279 7.82 24.01 -8.52
CA LEU A 279 7.17 22.84 -7.94
C LEU A 279 5.65 22.97 -8.14
N ASP A 280 5.02 21.94 -8.70
CA ASP A 280 3.58 21.90 -8.92
C ASP A 280 2.85 21.55 -7.62
N LEU A 281 2.32 22.58 -6.96
CA LEU A 281 1.57 22.43 -5.71
C LEU A 281 0.24 21.68 -5.87
N SER A 282 -0.26 21.47 -7.09
CA SER A 282 -1.49 20.69 -7.31
C SER A 282 -1.25 19.17 -7.31
N GLU A 283 0.03 18.76 -7.42
CA GLU A 283 0.43 17.37 -7.65
C GLU A 283 1.56 16.96 -6.69
N ILE A 284 1.48 17.34 -5.41
CA ILE A 284 2.46 16.91 -4.40
C ILE A 284 2.47 15.39 -4.28
N ALA A 285 3.66 14.80 -4.38
CA ALA A 285 3.88 13.35 -4.37
C ALA A 285 4.45 12.84 -3.04
N GLY A 286 5.20 13.67 -2.32
CA GLY A 286 5.75 13.24 -1.04
C GLY A 286 6.50 14.31 -0.26
N ILE A 287 6.62 14.03 1.04
CA ILE A 287 7.34 14.83 2.02
C ILE A 287 8.37 13.93 2.70
N VAL A 288 9.55 14.45 3.02
CA VAL A 288 10.54 13.72 3.81
C VAL A 288 11.04 14.63 4.92
N LEU A 289 11.07 14.10 6.14
CA LEU A 289 11.69 14.72 7.30
C LEU A 289 12.88 13.85 7.71
N PHE A 290 14.10 14.37 7.61
CA PHE A 290 15.30 13.59 7.91
C PHE A 290 16.38 14.45 8.57
N LEU A 291 17.18 13.84 9.42
CA LEU A 291 18.33 14.54 10.00
C LEU A 291 19.52 14.50 9.05
N SER A 292 20.27 15.59 8.98
CA SER A 292 21.60 15.56 8.39
C SER A 292 22.52 14.70 9.25
N ARG A 293 23.32 13.82 8.62
CA ARG A 293 24.29 12.87 9.21
C ARG A 293 24.30 12.81 10.75
N GLN A 294 23.84 11.70 11.29
CA GLN A 294 23.84 11.42 12.73
C GLN A 294 24.93 10.43 13.10
N SER A 295 25.84 10.81 14.00
CA SER A 295 26.87 9.95 14.57
C SER A 295 26.35 9.07 15.71
N VAL A 296 25.31 9.54 16.41
CA VAL A 296 24.62 8.88 17.50
C VAL A 296 23.11 8.95 17.29
N THR A 297 22.35 8.16 18.05
CA THR A 297 20.90 8.21 18.01
C THR A 297 20.39 9.56 18.50
N ALA A 298 19.50 10.19 17.73
CA ALA A 298 18.81 11.42 18.10
C ALA A 298 17.32 11.14 18.38
N GLN A 299 16.71 11.97 19.22
CA GLN A 299 15.29 11.88 19.54
C GLN A 299 14.64 13.26 19.43
N LEU A 300 13.58 13.33 18.65
CA LEU A 300 12.75 14.53 18.49
C LEU A 300 11.29 14.17 18.73
N PHE A 301 10.51 15.12 19.22
CA PHE A 301 9.07 15.02 19.27
C PHE A 301 8.51 15.85 18.12
N ILE A 302 7.80 15.21 17.21
CA ILE A 302 7.32 15.81 15.97
C ILE A 302 5.81 15.96 16.05
N GLY A 303 5.33 17.18 15.85
CA GLY A 303 3.92 17.49 15.79
C GLY A 303 3.28 17.21 14.45
N ASP A 304 1.99 17.53 14.37
CA ASP A 304 1.27 17.50 13.10
C ASP A 304 1.90 18.45 12.08
N LEU A 305 1.94 18.00 10.83
CA LEU A 305 2.28 18.81 9.67
C LEU A 305 0.97 19.19 8.97
N TYR A 306 0.66 20.47 8.85
CA TYR A 306 -0.63 20.92 8.30
C TYR A 306 -0.52 22.19 7.46
N LEU A 307 -1.51 22.40 6.59
CA LEU A 307 -1.61 23.57 5.72
C LEU A 307 -2.62 24.60 6.26
N GLU A 308 -2.34 25.88 5.99
CA GLU A 308 -3.23 27.02 6.26
C GLU A 308 -3.28 28.01 5.09
#